data_AF-A0A831NXM7-F1
#
_entry.id   AF-A0A831NXM7-F1
#
_cell.length_a   1.000
_cell.length_b   1.000
_cell.length_c   1.000
_cell.angle_alpha   90.00
_cell.angle_beta   90.00
_cell.angle_gamma   90.00
#
_symmetry.space_group_name_H-M   'P 1'
#
loop_
_entity.id
_entity.type
_entity.pdbx_description
1 polymer ?
#
loop_
_entity_poly.entity_id
_entity_poly.type
_entity_poly.pdbx_seq_one_letter_code
_entity_poly.pdbx_strand_id
1 'polypeptide(L)' 'MYEGHWFGFGGGFMWLFWILLIVVVLWAVKAAVRGGASSDESTTALDILKQRYARGEIDREEFEQKRKDLM' A
#
# COMPACT_ATOMS: atom_id res chain seq x y z
N MET A 1 2.67 -17.49 -44.58
CA MET A 1 2.52 -17.77 -43.14
C MET A 1 2.91 -16.50 -42.41
N TYR A 2 1.94 -15.90 -41.72
CA TYR A 2 2.03 -14.66 -40.92
C TYR A 2 2.81 -13.50 -41.56
N GLU A 3 2.19 -12.84 -42.52
CA GLU A 3 2.52 -11.45 -42.85
C GLU A 3 2.11 -10.59 -41.65
N GLY A 4 3.10 -10.31 -40.79
CA GLY A 4 3.09 -9.12 -39.95
C GLY A 4 3.05 -7.87 -40.83
N HIS A 5 2.93 -6.69 -40.21
CA HIS A 5 2.82 -5.38 -40.86
C HIS A 5 1.39 -4.90 -41.17
N TRP A 6 0.49 -4.86 -40.17
CA TRP A 6 -0.73 -4.03 -40.30
C TRP A 6 -1.04 -3.10 -39.10
N PHE A 7 -0.18 -3.02 -38.09
CA PHE A 7 -0.29 -1.99 -37.06
C PHE A 7 0.50 -0.75 -37.49
N GLY A 8 -0.13 0.02 -38.38
CA GLY A 8 0.36 1.32 -38.83
C GLY A 8 0.72 2.24 -37.66
N PHE A 9 1.69 3.10 -37.93
CA PHE A 9 2.43 4.03 -37.06
C PHE A 9 1.62 4.90 -36.07
N GLY A 10 0.28 4.82 -36.04
CA GLY A 10 -0.60 5.51 -35.09
C GLY A 10 -1.46 4.61 -34.19
N GLY A 11 -1.80 3.39 -34.62
CA GLY A 11 -2.68 2.50 -33.85
C GLY A 11 -1.98 1.77 -32.71
N GLY A 12 -0.72 1.34 -32.92
CA GLY A 12 0.06 0.63 -31.91
C GLY A 12 0.51 1.54 -30.77
N PHE A 13 0.79 2.81 -31.08
CA PHE A 13 1.22 3.80 -30.11
C PHE A 13 0.10 4.15 -29.11
N MET A 14 -1.15 4.20 -29.58
CA MET A 14 -2.32 4.41 -28.71
C MET A 14 -2.46 3.28 -27.69
N TRP A 15 -2.29 2.02 -28.13
CA TRP A 15 -2.33 0.86 -27.22
C TRP A 15 -1.16 0.84 -26.24
N LEU A 16 0.05 1.17 -26.69
CA LEU A 16 1.22 1.34 -25.81
C LEU A 16 0.98 2.39 -24.73
N PHE A 17 0.39 3.52 -25.10
CA PHE A 17 0.03 4.58 -24.15
C PHE A 17 -0.98 4.09 -23.09
N TRP A 18 -2.02 3.37 -23.50
CA TRP A 18 -2.99 2.79 -22.56
C TRP A 18 -2.37 1.76 -21.63
N ILE A 19 -1.50 0.88 -22.13
CA ILE A 19 -0.78 -0.10 -21.31
C ILE A 19 0.12 0.63 -20.29
N LEU A 20 0.87 1.63 -20.73
CA LEU A 20 1.72 2.44 -19.85
C LEU A 20 0.89 3.13 -18.76
N LEU A 21 -0.25 3.72 -19.13
CA LEU A 21 -1.15 4.40 -18.20
C LEU A 21 -1.66 3.44 -17.12
N ILE A 22 -2.09 2.23 -17.50
CA ILE A 22 -2.53 1.20 -16.56
C ILE A 22 -1.40 0.84 -15.59
N VAL A 23 -0.18 0.64 -16.10
CA VAL A 23 0.98 0.32 -15.26
C VAL A 23 1.27 1.43 -14.25
N VAL A 24 1.22 2.70 -14.68
CA VAL A 24 1.41 3.87 -13.80
C VAL A 24 0.33 3.94 -12.73
N VAL A 25 -0.94 3.74 -13.08
CA VAL A 25 -2.05 3.74 -12.12
C VAL A 25 -1.89 2.61 -11.10
N LEU A 26 -1.58 1.39 -11.54
CA LEU A 26 -1.35 0.26 -10.64
C LEU A 26 -0.15 0.50 -9.70
N TRP A 27 0.92 1.10 -10.22
CA TRP A 27 2.08 1.47 -9.40
C TRP A 27 1.74 2.56 -8.37
N ALA A 28 0.99 3.59 -8.78
CA ALA A 28 0.54 4.66 -7.89
C ALA A 28 -0.40 4.14 -6.79
N VAL A 29 -1.35 3.28 -7.13
CA VAL A 29 -2.24 2.63 -6.14
C VAL A 29 -1.43 1.75 -5.20
N LYS A 30 -0.52 0.92 -5.72
CA LYS A 30 0.34 0.07 -4.88
C LYS A 30 1.26 0.90 -3.98
N ALA A 31 1.80 2.01 -4.47
CA ALA A 31 2.63 2.92 -3.68
C ALA A 31 1.80 3.68 -2.63
N ALA A 32 0.58 4.09 -2.95
CA ALA A 32 -0.33 4.73 -1.98
C ALA A 32 -0.76 3.75 -0.88
N VAL A 33 -1.14 2.52 -1.25
CA VAL A 33 -1.50 1.46 -0.30
C VAL A 33 -0.29 1.06 0.55
N ARG A 34 0.91 1.00 -0.03
CA ARG A 34 2.13 0.61 0.69
C ARG A 34 2.73 1.75 1.50
N GLY A 35 2.52 3.00 1.10
CA GLY A 35 2.83 4.20 1.87
C GLY A 35 1.87 4.43 3.04
N GLY A 36 0.62 3.96 2.93
CA GLY A 36 -0.31 3.86 4.06
C GLY A 36 0.06 2.70 5.00
N ALA A 37 0.35 1.52 4.46
CA ALA A 37 0.60 0.31 5.26
C ALA A 37 1.88 0.34 6.11
N SER A 38 2.91 1.10 5.72
CA SER A 38 4.13 1.25 6.55
C SER A 38 3.95 2.17 7.76
N SER A 39 2.85 2.93 7.83
CA SER A 39 2.51 3.81 8.97
C SER A 39 1.27 3.32 9.72
N ASP A 40 0.44 2.49 9.08
CA ASP A 40 -0.76 1.92 9.69
C ASP A 40 -0.48 0.68 10.54
N GLU A 41 0.58 -0.09 10.31
CA GLU A 41 0.84 -1.27 11.16
C GLU A 41 1.18 -0.85 12.60
N SER A 42 2.00 0.18 12.79
CA SER A 42 2.30 0.76 14.10
C SER A 42 1.10 1.49 14.69
N THR A 43 0.33 2.22 13.88
CA THR A 43 -0.91 2.89 14.33
C THR A 43 -1.96 1.87 14.77
N THR A 44 -2.14 0.78 14.01
CA THR A 44 -3.04 -0.33 14.32
C THR A 44 -2.59 -1.08 15.57
N ALA A 45 -1.28 -1.37 15.70
CA ALA A 45 -0.74 -2.01 16.89
C ALA A 45 -0.92 -1.14 18.15
N LEU A 46 -0.67 0.17 18.05
CA LEU A 46 -0.89 1.12 19.13
C LEU A 46 -2.37 1.27 19.48
N ASP A 47 -3.27 1.27 18.50
CA ASP A 47 -4.71 1.40 18.73
C ASP A 47 -5.29 0.13 19.40
N ILE A 48 -4.82 -1.05 18.98
CA ILE A 48 -5.11 -2.33 19.64
C ILE A 48 -4.58 -2.34 21.09
N LEU A 49 -3.39 -1.83 21.34
CA LEU A 49 -2.81 -1.71 22.69
C LEU A 49 -3.64 -0.76 23.56
N LYS A 50 -4.06 0.38 23.02
CA LYS A 50 -4.84 1.40 23.72
C LYS A 50 -6.24 0.89 24.06
N GLN A 51 -6.88 0.13 23.17
CA GLN A 51 -8.18 -0.48 23.41
C GLN A 51 -8.13 -1.50 24.57
N ARG A 52 -7.06 -2.29 24.67
CA ARG A 52 -6.88 -3.26 25.76
C ARG A 52 -6.51 -2.61 27.09
N TYR A 53 -5.74 -1.53 27.07
CA TYR A 53 -5.50 -0.68 28.25
C TYR A 53 -6.81 -0.07 28.76
N ALA A 54 -7.67 0.45 27.88
CA ALA A 54 -8.98 1.00 28.24
C ALA A 54 -9.94 -0.06 28.81
N ARG A 55 -9.78 -1.33 28.39
CA ARG A 55 -10.48 -2.48 28.96
C ARG A 55 -9.95 -2.93 30.33
N GLY A 56 -8.78 -2.43 30.75
CA GLY A 56 -8.10 -2.88 31.95
C GLY A 56 -7.46 -4.27 31.83
N GLU A 57 -7.31 -4.80 30.60
CA GLU A 57 -6.65 -6.09 30.35
C GLU A 57 -5.12 -5.99 30.41
N ILE A 58 -4.56 -4.77 30.34
CA ILE A 58 -3.13 -4.48 30.32
C ILE A 58 -2.86 -3.35 31.33
N ASP A 59 -1.80 -3.49 32.13
CA ASP A 59 -1.38 -2.45 33.08
C ASP A 59 -0.69 -1.27 32.37
N ARG A 60 -0.67 -0.10 32.99
CA ARG A 60 0.02 1.09 32.49
C ARG A 60 1.51 0.83 32.26
N GLU A 61 2.14 0.02 33.10
CA GLU A 61 3.56 -0.32 32.95
C GLU A 61 3.82 -1.17 31.70
N GLU A 62 2.97 -2.16 31.42
CA GLU A 62 3.05 -2.98 30.20
C GLU A 62 2.75 -2.17 28.92
N PHE A 63 1.81 -1.23 29.01
CA PHE A 63 1.51 -0.31 27.90
C PHE A 63 2.71 0.59 27.58
N GLU A 64 3.36 1.17 28.59
CA GLU A 64 4.53 2.05 28.37
C GLU A 64 5.74 1.30 27.81
N GLN A 65 5.99 0.05 28.22
CA GLN A 65 7.06 -0.77 27.68
C GLN A 65 6.85 -1.06 26.18
N LYS A 66 5.66 -1.54 25.82
CA LYS A 66 5.34 -1.88 24.42
C LYS A 66 5.26 -0.65 23.52
N ARG A 67 4.82 0.49 24.05
CA ARG A 67 4.81 1.77 23.31
C ARG A 67 6.23 2.28 23.03
N LYS A 68 7.18 2.05 23.94
CA LYS A 68 8.60 2.39 23.74
C LYS A 68 9.28 1.47 22.73
N ASP A 69 8.88 0.21 22.67
CA ASP A 69 9.46 -0.79 21.77
C ASP A 69 8.99 -0.60 20.30
N LEU A 70 7.81 0.01 20.12
CA LEU A 70 7.21 0.32 18.81
C LEU A 70 7.61 1.71 18.25
N MET A 71 8.38 2.51 18.99
CA MET A 71 8.79 3.88 18.63
C MET A 71 10.24 3.95 18.21
#